data_AF-A0AAU4MD58-F1
#
_entry.id   AF-A0AAU4MD58-F1
#
_cell.length_a   1.000
_cell.length_b   1.000
_cell.length_c   1.000
_cell.angle_alpha   90.00
_cell.angle_beta   90.00
_cell.angle_gamma   90.00
#
_symmetry.space_group_name_H-M   'P 1'
#
loop_
_entity.id
_entity.type
_entity.pdbx_description
1 polymer ?
#
loop_
_entity_poly.entity_id
_entity_poly.type
_entity_poly.pdbx_seq_one_letter_code
_entity_poly.pdbx_strand_id
1 'polypeptide(L)'
;MGVGLLGLLLAALGRAHPLQAVGGGLVVAGAAAVLGGGLGFLFGVPRMQAGGSAQPGPAAVGARQDASYLPNTNLEQVSDWLTKVLLGVGLTQLGSLGTRLHQLGAALAPALGGDPGTAPFAAALVLYFLVLGFLAGWLATRLLLPRALSDADRALDLFLAGQDRDRRGDKVGADDLRMRAMQHLGLLGGSTDHPQTVREQLPQAVGATPEAVVAEVRSTARRSALTAEQVREMFAAGTEGRRVQALALMQGDPALADLDSVLEAIEHPRSAFEQYHALLAARGLASRLAAAAWQRMRDTVSAQLVAPGGIPYGSDRSWLAEKILARADTAPADGAAPPAGAPAVPQQSSPTG
;
A
#
# COMPACT_ATOMS: atom_id res chain seq x y z
N MET A 1 23.49 4.50 15.28
CA MET A 1 24.04 5.87 15.06
C MET A 1 24.22 6.57 16.40
N GLY A 2 23.18 6.70 17.23
CA GLY A 2 23.24 7.41 18.52
C GLY A 2 24.34 6.96 19.48
N VAL A 3 24.56 5.65 19.64
CA VAL A 3 25.61 5.11 20.55
C VAL A 3 27.02 5.51 20.11
N GLY A 4 27.32 5.45 18.80
CA GLY A 4 28.64 5.86 18.28
C GLY A 4 28.90 7.36 18.40
N LEU A 5 27.87 8.19 18.15
CA LEU A 5 27.97 9.64 18.32
C LEU A 5 28.09 10.03 19.81
N LEU A 6 27.34 9.36 20.69
CA LEU A 6 27.47 9.54 22.13
C LEU A 6 28.87 9.15 22.62
N GLY A 7 29.40 8.02 22.15
CA GLY A 7 30.77 7.60 22.44
C GLY A 7 31.81 8.63 21.98
N LEU A 8 31.62 9.25 20.81
CA LEU A 8 32.47 10.34 20.34
C LEU A 8 32.40 11.57 21.23
N LEU A 9 31.19 11.99 21.64
CA LEU A 9 31.01 13.14 22.52
C LEU A 9 31.65 12.91 23.90
N LEU A 10 31.43 11.72 24.49
CA LEU A 10 32.05 11.33 25.76
C LEU A 10 33.58 11.25 25.66
N ALA A 11 34.10 10.71 24.56
CA ALA A 11 35.54 10.63 24.34
C ALA A 11 36.19 12.00 24.07
N ALA A 12 35.44 12.97 23.56
CA ALA A 12 35.94 14.32 23.30
C ALA A 12 35.95 15.21 24.56
N LEU A 13 35.02 15.01 25.49
CA LEU A 13 34.89 15.79 26.73
C LEU A 13 36.14 15.78 27.62
N GLY A 14 36.96 14.73 27.53
CA GLY A 14 38.20 14.59 28.28
C GLY A 14 39.48 15.10 27.57
N ARG A 15 39.37 15.72 26.38
CA ARG A 15 40.54 16.09 25.55
C ARG A 15 40.87 17.57 25.63
N ALA A 16 42.13 17.90 25.33
CA ALA A 16 42.62 19.27 25.27
C ALA A 16 41.88 20.14 24.23
N HIS A 17 41.47 19.53 23.11
CA HIS A 17 40.75 20.20 22.01
C HIS A 17 39.43 19.47 21.68
N PRO A 18 38.38 19.64 22.51
CA PRO A 18 37.14 18.86 22.38
C PRO A 18 36.39 19.17 21.07
N LEU A 19 36.38 20.43 20.62
CA LEU A 19 35.72 20.82 19.37
C LEU A 19 36.39 20.22 18.14
N GLN A 20 37.72 20.17 18.11
CA GLN A 20 38.48 19.51 17.05
C GLN A 20 38.18 18.01 17.05
N ALA A 21 38.20 17.37 18.23
CA ALA A 21 37.91 15.95 18.37
C ALA A 21 36.50 15.58 17.89
N VAL A 22 35.49 16.38 18.24
CA VAL A 22 34.12 16.19 17.77
C VAL A 22 34.03 16.43 16.25
N GLY A 23 34.56 17.54 15.75
CA GLY A 23 34.51 17.87 14.33
C GLY A 23 35.20 16.83 13.44
N GLY A 24 36.45 16.47 13.77
CA GLY A 24 37.19 15.44 13.05
C GLY A 24 36.55 14.07 13.18
N GLY A 25 36.06 13.72 14.37
CA GLY A 25 35.34 12.46 14.60
C GLY A 25 34.03 12.35 13.80
N LEU A 26 33.28 13.44 13.66
CA LEU A 26 32.06 13.47 12.85
C LEU A 26 32.35 13.29 11.36
N VAL A 27 33.41 13.93 10.84
CA VAL A 27 33.83 13.75 9.44
C VAL A 27 34.27 12.32 9.19
N VAL A 28 35.08 11.73 10.10
CA VAL A 28 35.51 10.33 10.01
C VAL A 28 34.32 9.37 10.08
N ALA A 29 33.40 9.58 11.02
CA ALA A 29 32.19 8.79 11.16
C ALA A 29 31.30 8.88 9.91
N GLY A 30 31.11 10.09 9.38
CA GLY A 30 30.35 10.33 8.15
C GLY A 30 30.97 9.66 6.93
N ALA A 31 32.28 9.80 6.73
CA ALA A 31 33.00 9.17 5.63
C ALA A 31 32.91 7.64 5.70
N ALA A 32 33.11 7.06 6.89
CA ALA A 32 32.94 5.62 7.10
C ALA A 32 31.50 5.15 6.84
N ALA A 33 30.50 5.92 7.29
CA ALA A 33 29.09 5.61 7.05
C ALA A 33 28.72 5.67 5.57
N VAL A 34 29.23 6.65 4.81
CA VAL A 34 29.01 6.76 3.36
C VAL A 34 29.68 5.62 2.61
N LEU A 35 30.94 5.31 2.92
CA LEU A 35 31.64 4.17 2.32
C LEU A 35 30.93 2.85 2.61
N GLY A 36 30.55 2.64 3.87
CA GLY A 36 29.77 1.50 4.30
C GLY A 36 28.45 1.43 3.54
N GLY A 37 27.69 2.52 3.53
CA GLY A 37 26.41 2.62 2.85
C GLY A 37 26.49 2.36 1.36
N GLY A 38 27.52 2.86 0.68
CA GLY A 38 27.79 2.57 -0.73
C GLY A 38 28.06 1.09 -0.99
N LEU A 39 28.87 0.44 -0.14
CA LEU A 39 29.07 -1.00 -0.21
C LEU A 39 27.74 -1.75 0.06
N GLY A 40 27.02 -1.38 1.11
CA GLY A 40 25.73 -1.96 1.46
C GLY A 40 24.73 -1.86 0.32
N PHE A 41 24.69 -0.70 -0.36
CA PHE A 41 23.91 -0.48 -1.57
C PHE A 41 24.27 -1.49 -2.66
N LEU A 42 25.55 -1.61 -3.02
CA LEU A 42 26.01 -2.56 -4.04
C LEU A 42 25.60 -4.01 -3.73
N PHE A 43 25.69 -4.42 -2.47
CA PHE A 43 25.26 -5.75 -2.02
C PHE A 43 23.73 -5.92 -1.94
N GLY A 44 22.99 -4.82 -1.78
CA GLY A 44 21.54 -4.80 -1.65
C GLY A 44 20.78 -4.73 -2.96
N VAL A 45 21.44 -4.37 -4.08
CA VAL A 45 20.78 -4.26 -5.39
C VAL A 45 20.13 -5.61 -5.77
N PRO A 46 18.83 -5.65 -6.09
CA PRO A 46 18.16 -6.89 -6.49
C PRO A 46 18.66 -7.35 -7.88
N ARG A 47 18.68 -8.67 -8.10
CA ARG A 47 18.99 -9.23 -9.43
C ARG A 47 17.71 -9.29 -10.26
N MET A 48 17.71 -8.63 -11.41
CA MET A 48 16.63 -8.76 -12.40
C MET A 48 16.84 -10.08 -13.16
N GLN A 49 15.90 -11.02 -13.02
CA GLN A 49 15.87 -12.16 -13.93
C GLN A 49 15.15 -11.68 -15.19
N ALA A 50 15.92 -11.31 -16.21
CA ALA A 50 15.35 -11.22 -17.55
C ALA A 50 14.75 -12.59 -17.85
N GLY A 51 13.42 -12.64 -18.01
CA GLY A 51 12.70 -13.87 -18.35
C GLY A 51 13.49 -14.61 -19.41
N GLY A 52 13.81 -15.87 -19.11
CA GLY A 52 14.62 -16.70 -19.99
C GLY A 52 14.13 -16.60 -21.43
N SER A 53 15.07 -16.48 -22.35
CA SER A 53 14.88 -16.48 -23.79
C SER A 53 13.85 -17.51 -24.25
N ALA A 54 12.59 -17.12 -24.27
CA ALA A 54 11.55 -17.79 -25.04
C ALA A 54 11.69 -17.29 -26.48
N GLN A 55 11.95 -18.23 -27.38
CA GLN A 55 12.07 -18.05 -28.82
C GLN A 55 11.07 -17.00 -29.35
N PRO A 56 11.47 -16.03 -30.21
CA PRO A 56 10.55 -15.03 -30.71
C PRO A 56 9.58 -15.69 -31.70
N GLY A 57 8.36 -15.99 -31.23
CA GLY A 57 7.21 -16.28 -32.08
C GLY A 57 6.52 -14.98 -32.51
N PRO A 58 5.88 -14.91 -33.70
CA PRO A 58 5.33 -13.67 -34.26
C PRO A 58 4.18 -13.00 -33.47
N ALA A 59 3.82 -13.52 -32.29
CA ALA A 59 2.72 -13.03 -31.45
C ALA A 59 3.19 -12.35 -30.14
N ALA A 60 4.49 -12.14 -29.94
CA ALA A 60 5.06 -11.67 -28.67
C ALA A 60 5.38 -10.16 -28.62
N VAL A 61 4.48 -9.29 -29.10
CA VAL A 61 4.64 -7.82 -28.97
C VAL A 61 3.92 -7.27 -27.73
N GLY A 62 3.25 -8.10 -26.92
CA GLY A 62 2.33 -7.62 -25.88
C GLY A 62 2.63 -7.96 -24.42
N ALA A 63 3.67 -8.74 -24.11
CA ALA A 63 3.87 -9.19 -22.74
C ALA A 63 5.36 -9.36 -22.39
N ARG A 64 6.02 -8.25 -22.02
CA ARG A 64 7.08 -8.31 -20.99
C ARG A 64 6.40 -8.37 -19.62
N GLN A 65 5.52 -9.33 -19.42
CA GLN A 65 4.89 -9.54 -18.13
C GLN A 65 5.87 -10.36 -17.28
N ASP A 66 6.19 -9.82 -16.11
CA ASP A 66 6.93 -10.46 -15.03
C ASP A 66 8.46 -10.33 -15.06
N ALA A 67 8.96 -9.10 -15.05
CA ALA A 67 10.25 -8.80 -14.43
C ALA A 67 10.17 -9.10 -12.91
N SER A 68 10.27 -10.38 -12.56
CA SER A 68 10.22 -10.85 -11.18
C SER A 68 11.57 -10.54 -10.52
N TYR A 69 11.59 -9.54 -9.64
CA TYR A 69 12.76 -9.23 -8.82
C TYR A 69 12.96 -10.35 -7.79
N LEU A 70 13.95 -11.20 -8.01
CA LEU A 70 14.29 -12.26 -7.08
C LEU A 70 15.05 -11.71 -5.86
N PRO A 71 14.83 -12.29 -4.66
CA PRO A 71 15.65 -11.97 -3.49
C PRO A 71 17.13 -12.20 -3.77
N ASN A 72 17.97 -11.22 -3.44
CA ASN A 72 19.41 -11.33 -3.63
C ASN A 72 20.06 -12.24 -2.55
N THR A 73 20.69 -13.34 -2.98
CA THR A 73 21.43 -14.30 -2.13
C THR A 73 22.91 -13.96 -1.91
N ASN A 74 23.38 -12.79 -2.35
CA ASN A 74 24.80 -12.39 -2.24
C ASN A 74 25.34 -12.47 -0.80
N LEU A 75 24.57 -12.08 0.22
CA LEU A 75 25.03 -12.17 1.61
C LEU A 75 25.12 -13.62 2.13
N GLU A 76 24.26 -14.51 1.64
CA GLU A 76 24.32 -15.93 1.98
C GLU A 76 25.62 -16.54 1.48
N GLN A 77 25.99 -16.23 0.22
CA GLN A 77 27.24 -16.67 -0.39
C GLN A 77 28.47 -16.09 0.32
N VAL A 78 28.44 -14.80 0.69
CA VAL A 78 29.53 -14.18 1.45
C VAL A 78 29.64 -14.76 2.85
N SER A 79 28.52 -15.08 3.52
CA SER A 79 28.53 -15.70 4.85
C SER A 79 29.14 -17.11 4.83
N ASP A 80 28.81 -17.92 3.83
CA ASP A 80 29.39 -19.24 3.63
C ASP A 80 30.90 -19.15 3.33
N TRP A 81 31.30 -18.22 2.45
CA TRP A 81 32.72 -17.98 2.16
C TRP A 81 33.50 -17.45 3.37
N LEU A 82 32.93 -16.50 4.12
CA LEU A 82 33.55 -15.93 5.33
C LEU A 82 33.77 -17.01 6.39
N THR A 83 32.80 -17.91 6.57
CA THR A 83 32.90 -19.03 7.52
C THR A 83 34.03 -19.97 7.11
N LYS A 84 34.17 -20.27 5.81
CA LYS A 84 35.28 -21.08 5.27
C LYS A 84 36.65 -20.41 5.45
N VAL A 85 36.73 -19.08 5.28
CA VAL A 85 37.97 -18.32 5.51
C VAL A 85 38.34 -18.28 6.99
N LEU A 86 37.37 -18.08 7.89
CA LEU A 86 37.60 -18.12 9.34
C LEU A 86 38.11 -19.49 9.80
N LEU A 87 37.58 -20.58 9.23
CA LEU A 87 37.97 -21.95 9.56
C LEU A 87 39.29 -22.39 8.89
N GLY A 88 39.65 -21.84 7.73
CA GLY A 88 40.77 -22.33 6.91
C GLY A 88 42.00 -21.42 6.79
N VAL A 89 41.81 -20.12 6.48
CA VAL A 89 42.90 -19.20 6.08
C VAL A 89 43.12 -18.08 7.11
N GLY A 90 42.19 -17.86 8.03
CA GLY A 90 42.23 -16.76 9.00
C GLY A 90 43.48 -16.74 9.89
N LEU A 91 44.07 -17.90 10.21
CA LEU A 91 45.14 -18.01 11.19
C LEU A 91 46.46 -17.31 10.81
N THR A 92 46.74 -17.10 9.52
CA THR A 92 48.00 -16.45 9.07
C THR A 92 47.84 -14.98 8.68
N GLN A 93 46.65 -14.55 8.28
CA GLN A 93 46.38 -13.18 7.79
C GLN A 93 45.89 -12.22 8.88
N LEU A 94 45.32 -12.73 9.99
CA LEU A 94 44.75 -11.91 11.09
C LEU A 94 45.76 -10.92 11.70
N GLY A 95 47.04 -11.29 11.81
CA GLY A 95 48.07 -10.39 12.35
C GLY A 95 48.31 -9.15 11.48
N SER A 96 48.20 -9.28 10.16
CA SER A 96 48.37 -8.15 9.23
C SER A 96 47.19 -7.17 9.28
N LEU A 97 45.97 -7.67 9.56
CA LEU A 97 44.77 -6.86 9.70
C LEU A 97 44.85 -5.95 10.93
N GLY A 98 45.29 -6.50 12.08
CA GLY A 98 45.49 -5.71 13.30
C GLY A 98 46.50 -4.57 13.09
N THR A 99 47.60 -4.85 12.37
CA THR A 99 48.61 -3.84 12.06
C THR A 99 48.05 -2.72 11.18
N ARG A 100 47.27 -3.05 10.14
CA ARG A 100 46.63 -2.04 9.27
C ARG A 100 45.57 -1.21 9.99
N LEU A 101 44.78 -1.83 10.87
CA LEU A 101 43.81 -1.10 11.70
C LEU A 101 44.50 -0.14 12.66
N HIS A 102 45.63 -0.56 13.25
CA HIS A 102 46.43 0.32 14.09
C HIS A 102 47.01 1.50 13.30
N GLN A 103 47.54 1.26 12.09
CA GLN A 103 48.04 2.31 11.20
C GLN A 103 46.95 3.31 10.80
N LEU A 104 45.76 2.82 10.45
CA LEU A 104 44.61 3.67 10.16
C LEU A 104 44.23 4.52 11.38
N GLY A 105 44.16 3.89 12.55
CA GLY A 105 43.87 4.58 13.81
C GLY A 105 44.90 5.66 14.13
N ALA A 106 46.18 5.35 13.96
CA ALA A 106 47.29 6.28 14.17
C ALA A 106 47.26 7.46 13.19
N ALA A 107 46.88 7.22 11.92
CA ALA A 107 46.73 8.27 10.93
C ALA A 107 45.56 9.23 11.24
N LEU A 108 44.49 8.72 11.86
CA LEU A 108 43.29 9.49 12.20
C LEU A 108 43.33 10.11 13.61
N ALA A 109 44.22 9.64 14.48
CA ALA A 109 44.39 10.13 15.85
C ALA A 109 44.55 11.67 15.95
N PRO A 110 45.32 12.35 15.08
CA PRO A 110 45.46 13.81 15.13
C PRO A 110 44.14 14.55 14.89
N ALA A 111 43.27 14.01 14.02
CA ALA A 111 41.96 14.60 13.76
C ALA A 111 41.00 14.45 14.96
N LEU A 112 41.32 13.55 15.90
CA LEU A 112 40.54 13.25 17.09
C LEU A 112 41.16 13.87 18.37
N GLY A 113 42.23 14.65 18.26
CA GLY A 113 42.88 15.34 19.39
C GLY A 113 44.28 14.82 19.75
N GLY A 114 44.72 13.68 19.20
CA GLY A 114 46.12 13.23 19.28
C GLY A 114 46.59 12.60 20.61
N ASP A 115 45.72 12.46 21.61
CA ASP A 115 46.07 11.91 22.93
C ASP A 115 46.39 10.40 22.92
N PRO A 116 47.11 9.86 23.93
CA PRO A 116 47.32 8.43 24.10
C PRO A 116 45.99 7.66 24.14
N GLY A 117 45.82 6.65 23.27
CA GLY A 117 44.57 5.87 23.17
C GLY A 117 43.57 6.40 22.13
N THR A 118 43.84 7.52 21.46
CA THR A 118 43.02 8.00 20.32
C THR A 118 43.09 7.09 19.11
N ALA A 119 44.24 6.48 18.84
CA ALA A 119 44.42 5.58 17.70
C ALA A 119 43.47 4.36 17.72
N PRO A 120 43.38 3.55 18.81
CA PRO A 120 42.42 2.45 18.86
C PRO A 120 40.97 2.95 18.83
N PHE A 121 40.67 4.10 19.43
CA PHE A 121 39.35 4.73 19.36
C PHE A 121 38.97 5.11 17.92
N ALA A 122 39.89 5.72 17.17
CA ALA A 122 39.69 6.10 15.78
C ALA A 122 39.40 4.88 14.89
N ALA A 123 40.17 3.79 15.08
CA ALA A 123 39.93 2.54 14.36
C ALA A 123 38.55 1.94 14.68
N ALA A 124 38.17 1.91 15.97
CA ALA A 124 36.86 1.43 16.40
C ALA A 124 35.71 2.29 15.86
N LEU A 125 35.89 3.62 15.82
CA LEU A 125 34.92 4.57 15.28
C LEU A 125 34.68 4.31 13.79
N VAL A 126 35.74 4.17 13.00
CA VAL A 126 35.64 3.82 11.57
C VAL A 126 34.91 2.50 11.39
N LEU A 127 35.31 1.44 12.10
CA LEU A 127 34.68 0.12 11.97
C LEU A 127 33.20 0.17 12.33
N TYR A 128 32.84 0.85 13.42
CA TYR A 128 31.45 0.99 13.85
C TYR A 128 30.58 1.65 12.79
N PHE A 129 30.99 2.81 12.28
CA PHE A 129 30.21 3.55 11.29
C PHE A 129 30.25 2.92 9.90
N LEU A 130 31.33 2.23 9.53
CA LEU A 130 31.42 1.44 8.31
C LEU A 130 30.42 0.29 8.30
N VAL A 131 30.39 -0.53 9.36
CA VAL A 131 29.45 -1.65 9.50
C VAL A 131 28.01 -1.15 9.55
N LEU A 132 27.77 -0.10 10.33
CA LEU A 132 26.43 0.46 10.46
C LEU A 132 25.94 1.11 9.16
N GLY A 133 26.81 1.84 8.47
CA GLY A 133 26.55 2.38 7.14
C GLY A 133 26.24 1.27 6.15
N PHE A 134 27.04 0.20 6.13
CA PHE A 134 26.79 -0.98 5.31
C PHE A 134 25.43 -1.60 5.57
N LEU A 135 25.08 -1.86 6.84
CA LEU A 135 23.80 -2.45 7.18
C LEU A 135 22.63 -1.53 6.79
N ALA A 136 22.76 -0.23 7.04
CA ALA A 136 21.73 0.75 6.68
C ALA A 136 21.55 0.85 5.16
N GLY A 137 22.64 0.99 4.40
CA GLY A 137 22.61 1.03 2.94
C GLY A 137 22.06 -0.26 2.34
N TRP A 138 22.47 -1.42 2.86
CA TRP A 138 21.95 -2.72 2.44
C TRP A 138 20.45 -2.86 2.72
N LEU A 139 20.02 -2.54 3.94
CA LEU A 139 18.63 -2.69 4.35
C LEU A 139 17.73 -1.71 3.58
N ALA A 140 18.14 -0.45 3.45
CA ALA A 140 17.44 0.56 2.68
C ALA A 140 17.30 0.13 1.21
N THR A 141 18.40 -0.32 0.59
CA THR A 141 18.38 -0.79 -0.79
C THR A 141 17.48 -2.00 -0.93
N ARG A 142 17.57 -2.98 -0.02
CA ARG A 142 16.76 -4.20 -0.08
C ARG A 142 15.26 -3.95 0.12
N LEU A 143 14.87 -2.98 0.94
CA LEU A 143 13.47 -2.69 1.25
C LEU A 143 12.83 -1.67 0.30
N LEU A 144 13.59 -0.67 -0.14
CA LEU A 144 13.06 0.46 -0.91
C LEU A 144 13.28 0.27 -2.41
N LEU A 145 14.43 -0.25 -2.83
CA LEU A 145 14.79 -0.31 -4.25
C LEU A 145 13.87 -1.23 -5.07
N PRO A 146 13.50 -2.45 -4.61
CA PRO A 146 12.57 -3.29 -5.38
C PRO A 146 11.22 -2.62 -5.63
N ARG A 147 10.69 -1.90 -4.62
CA ARG A 147 9.42 -1.18 -4.76
C ARG A 147 9.56 -0.03 -5.75
N ALA A 148 10.57 0.82 -5.56
CA ALA A 148 10.83 1.96 -6.44
C ALA A 148 11.05 1.53 -7.90
N LEU A 149 11.82 0.47 -8.14
CA LEU A 149 12.02 -0.08 -9.48
C LEU A 149 10.74 -0.69 -10.05
N SER A 150 9.99 -1.46 -9.26
CA SER A 150 8.73 -2.05 -9.73
C SER A 150 7.66 -1.00 -10.06
N ASP A 151 7.59 0.09 -9.29
CA ASP A 151 6.68 1.21 -9.54
C ASP A 151 7.10 1.98 -10.80
N ALA A 152 8.40 2.19 -10.99
CA ALA A 152 8.95 2.81 -12.20
C ALA A 152 8.72 1.97 -13.46
N ASP A 153 8.95 0.65 -13.40
CA ASP A 153 8.72 -0.27 -14.51
C ASP A 153 7.24 -0.30 -14.92
N ARG A 154 6.33 -0.39 -13.95
CA ARG A 154 4.87 -0.33 -14.20
C ARG A 154 4.44 0.99 -14.81
N ALA A 155 4.97 2.10 -14.31
CA ALA A 155 4.69 3.42 -14.89
C ALA A 155 5.19 3.52 -16.34
N LEU A 156 6.36 2.95 -16.63
CA LEU A 156 6.91 2.91 -17.98
C LEU A 156 6.03 2.06 -18.92
N ASP A 157 5.60 0.88 -18.50
CA ASP A 157 4.71 0.02 -19.29
C ASP A 157 3.39 0.70 -19.61
N LEU A 158 2.78 1.37 -18.63
CA LEU A 158 1.57 2.15 -18.82
C LEU A 158 1.78 3.31 -19.80
N PHE A 159 2.91 4.01 -19.69
CA PHE A 159 3.24 5.10 -20.62
C PHE A 159 3.41 4.60 -22.05
N LEU A 160 4.10 3.48 -22.25
CA LEU A 160 4.29 2.84 -23.56
C LEU A 160 2.94 2.37 -24.15
N ALA A 161 2.11 1.72 -23.34
CA ALA A 161 0.75 1.31 -23.74
C ALA A 161 -0.13 2.52 -24.10
N GLY A 162 0.03 3.63 -23.39
CA GLY A 162 -0.64 4.90 -23.70
C GLY A 162 -0.21 5.46 -25.05
N GLN A 163 1.09 5.46 -25.35
CA GLN A 163 1.58 5.88 -26.67
C GLN A 163 1.04 5.01 -27.81
N ASP A 164 0.96 3.69 -27.61
CA ASP A 164 0.40 2.79 -28.61
C ASP A 164 -1.07 3.07 -28.90
N ARG A 165 -1.87 3.42 -27.87
CA ARG A 165 -3.27 3.82 -28.04
C ARG A 165 -3.43 5.16 -28.75
N ASP A 166 -2.57 6.13 -28.40
CA ASP A 166 -2.55 7.44 -29.05
C ASP A 166 -2.24 7.31 -30.55
N ARG A 167 -1.26 6.46 -30.92
CA ARG A 167 -0.96 6.15 -32.34
C ARG A 167 -2.13 5.51 -33.08
N ARG A 168 -3.01 4.79 -32.39
CA ARG A 168 -4.24 4.20 -32.95
C ARG A 168 -5.43 5.16 -32.94
N GLY A 169 -5.25 6.39 -32.47
CA GLY A 169 -6.29 7.43 -32.41
C GLY A 169 -7.15 7.44 -31.15
N ASP A 170 -6.90 6.54 -30.20
CA ASP A 170 -7.61 6.47 -28.91
C ASP A 170 -6.95 7.38 -27.87
N LYS A 171 -7.23 8.69 -27.97
CA LYS A 171 -6.65 9.70 -27.08
C LYS A 171 -7.13 9.59 -25.64
N VAL A 172 -8.40 9.23 -25.44
CA VAL A 172 -8.99 9.10 -24.10
C VAL A 172 -8.38 7.91 -23.35
N GLY A 173 -8.21 6.77 -24.01
CA GLY A 173 -7.51 5.61 -23.42
C GLY A 173 -6.02 5.86 -23.20
N ALA A 174 -5.37 6.67 -24.05
CA ALA A 174 -3.98 7.07 -23.85
C ALA A 174 -3.81 7.96 -22.60
N ASP A 175 -4.73 8.89 -22.37
CA ASP A 175 -4.67 9.81 -21.24
C ASP A 175 -4.96 9.11 -19.90
N ASP A 176 -5.90 8.15 -19.86
CA ASP A 176 -6.14 7.30 -18.67
C ASP A 176 -4.87 6.53 -18.27
N LEU A 177 -4.15 5.95 -19.24
CA LEU A 177 -2.90 5.23 -18.98
C LEU A 177 -1.78 6.15 -18.49
N ARG A 178 -1.69 7.37 -19.01
CA ARG A 178 -0.73 8.39 -18.54
C ARG A 178 -1.02 8.81 -17.10
N MET A 179 -2.28 9.00 -16.74
CA MET A 179 -2.69 9.34 -15.37
C MET A 179 -2.32 8.23 -14.38
N ARG A 180 -2.56 6.96 -14.74
CA ARG A 180 -2.16 5.81 -13.93
C ARG A 180 -0.65 5.70 -13.77
N ALA A 181 0.12 5.96 -14.82
CA ALA A 181 1.59 5.98 -14.74
C ALA A 181 2.09 7.06 -13.75
N MET A 182 1.50 8.26 -13.79
CA MET A 182 1.83 9.34 -12.86
C MET A 182 1.45 9.01 -11.40
N GLN A 183 0.35 8.27 -11.19
CA GLN A 183 -0.04 7.80 -9.86
C GLN A 183 0.98 6.80 -9.29
N HIS A 184 1.49 5.87 -10.10
CA HIS A 184 2.54 4.93 -9.67
C HIS A 184 3.85 5.62 -9.27
N LEU A 185 4.17 6.77 -9.88
CA LEU A 185 5.33 7.59 -9.52
C LEU A 185 5.10 8.47 -8.28
N GLY A 186 3.91 8.42 -7.65
CA GLY A 186 3.55 9.26 -6.52
C GLY A 186 3.41 10.75 -6.86
N LEU A 187 3.40 11.11 -8.15
CA LEU A 187 3.31 12.50 -8.63
C LEU A 187 1.89 13.07 -8.53
N LEU A 188 0.88 12.23 -8.33
CA LEU A 188 -0.53 12.62 -8.26
C LEU A 188 -1.24 12.28 -6.94
N GLY A 189 -0.54 11.84 -5.88
CA GLY A 189 -1.20 11.69 -4.58
C GLY A 189 -0.33 11.16 -3.43
N GLY A 190 -0.38 11.87 -2.30
CA GLY A 190 0.09 11.32 -1.03
C GLY A 190 0.26 12.34 0.10
N SER A 191 -0.82 12.94 0.60
CA SER A 191 -0.83 13.49 1.96
C SER A 191 -0.74 12.31 2.95
N THR A 192 0.46 12.03 3.42
CA THR A 192 0.73 11.06 4.49
C THR A 192 0.51 11.74 5.84
N ASP A 193 -0.65 11.50 6.46
CA ASP A 193 -0.76 11.51 7.92
C ASP A 193 -2.08 10.85 8.37
N HIS A 194 -2.05 10.12 9.49
CA HIS A 194 -3.16 9.48 10.24
C HIS A 194 -3.48 7.98 10.00
N PRO A 195 -4.09 7.28 10.99
CA PRO A 195 -3.43 6.59 12.12
C PRO A 195 -3.39 5.07 11.89
N GLN A 196 -2.38 4.41 12.45
CA GLN A 196 -1.95 3.05 12.10
C GLN A 196 -2.94 1.92 12.48
N THR A 197 -3.93 2.18 13.33
CA THR A 197 -4.81 1.16 13.92
C THR A 197 -5.77 0.50 12.93
N VAL A 198 -6.21 1.22 11.89
CA VAL A 198 -7.15 0.67 10.89
C VAL A 198 -6.42 -0.14 9.81
N ARG A 199 -5.12 0.13 9.58
CA ARG A 199 -4.34 -0.53 8.53
C ARG A 199 -3.96 -1.98 8.86
N GLU A 200 -3.98 -2.34 10.14
CA GLU A 200 -3.72 -3.72 10.60
C GLU A 200 -4.94 -4.64 10.47
N GLN A 201 -6.14 -4.07 10.30
CA GLN A 201 -7.40 -4.83 10.27
C GLN A 201 -8.00 -5.00 8.86
N LEU A 202 -7.48 -4.29 7.85
CA LEU A 202 -7.85 -4.52 6.45
C LEU A 202 -6.77 -5.37 5.72
N PRO A 203 -7.17 -6.29 4.83
CA PRO A 203 -6.25 -6.91 3.89
C PRO A 203 -5.53 -5.83 3.07
N GLN A 204 -4.20 -5.88 3.01
CA GLN A 204 -3.41 -5.00 2.15
C GLN A 204 -3.54 -5.47 0.70
N ALA A 205 -4.42 -4.83 -0.08
CA ALA A 205 -4.50 -5.08 -1.50
C ALA A 205 -3.30 -4.43 -2.22
N VAL A 206 -2.21 -5.18 -2.34
CA VAL A 206 -1.01 -4.79 -3.09
C VAL A 206 -1.26 -5.05 -4.58
N GLY A 207 -1.39 -3.99 -5.38
CA GLY A 207 -1.34 -4.09 -6.85
C GLY A 207 -2.58 -4.63 -7.58
N ALA A 208 -3.75 -4.64 -6.94
CA ALA A 208 -5.01 -5.01 -7.58
C ALA A 208 -5.69 -3.79 -8.27
N THR A 209 -6.39 -4.00 -9.38
CA THR A 209 -7.24 -2.96 -9.98
C THR A 209 -8.26 -2.46 -8.95
N PRO A 210 -8.76 -1.22 -9.03
CA PRO A 210 -9.77 -0.71 -8.10
C PRO A 210 -10.95 -1.67 -7.92
N GLU A 211 -11.37 -2.34 -8.99
CA GLU A 211 -12.41 -3.37 -8.99
C GLU A 211 -12.02 -4.62 -8.19
N ALA A 212 -10.78 -5.08 -8.31
CA ALA A 212 -10.28 -6.24 -7.57
C ALA A 212 -10.16 -5.93 -6.07
N VAL A 213 -9.75 -4.71 -5.70
CA VAL A 213 -9.76 -4.23 -4.31
C VAL A 213 -11.20 -4.22 -3.77
N VAL A 214 -12.15 -3.68 -4.54
CA VAL A 214 -13.57 -3.68 -4.15
C VAL A 214 -14.11 -5.10 -3.98
N ALA A 215 -13.79 -6.01 -4.91
CA ALA A 215 -14.24 -7.39 -4.83
C ALA A 215 -13.68 -8.12 -3.59
N GLU A 216 -12.40 -7.91 -3.27
CA GLU A 216 -11.75 -8.46 -2.09
C GLU A 216 -12.37 -7.92 -0.79
N VAL A 217 -12.53 -6.60 -0.68
CA VAL A 217 -13.15 -5.94 0.47
C VAL A 217 -14.60 -6.42 0.67
N ARG A 218 -15.37 -6.51 -0.41
CA ARG A 218 -16.74 -7.04 -0.37
C ARG A 218 -16.77 -8.50 0.14
N SER A 219 -15.84 -9.34 -0.29
CA SER A 219 -15.78 -10.76 0.09
C SER A 219 -15.42 -10.99 1.57
N THR A 220 -14.74 -10.02 2.19
CA THR A 220 -14.25 -10.07 3.57
C THR A 220 -15.16 -9.34 4.55
N ALA A 221 -16.04 -8.46 4.07
CA ALA A 221 -16.93 -7.60 4.89
C ALA A 221 -17.66 -8.36 6.02
N ARG A 222 -18.33 -9.48 5.72
CA ARG A 222 -19.08 -10.28 6.71
C ARG A 222 -18.20 -10.93 7.78
N ARG A 223 -16.91 -11.09 7.51
CA ARG A 223 -15.93 -11.64 8.45
C ARG A 223 -15.18 -10.54 9.21
N SER A 224 -15.40 -9.28 8.84
CA SER A 224 -14.77 -8.14 9.51
C SER A 224 -15.42 -7.90 10.88
N ALA A 225 -14.62 -7.44 11.85
CA ALA A 225 -15.11 -7.03 13.16
C ALA A 225 -15.58 -5.56 13.19
N LEU A 226 -15.85 -4.98 12.01
CA LEU A 226 -16.20 -3.56 11.86
C LEU A 226 -17.66 -3.32 12.24
N THR A 227 -17.95 -2.12 12.74
CA THR A 227 -19.32 -1.64 12.99
C THR A 227 -19.78 -0.66 11.91
N ALA A 228 -21.10 -0.46 11.77
CA ALA A 228 -21.65 0.54 10.85
C ALA A 228 -21.12 1.96 11.13
N GLU A 229 -20.90 2.30 12.40
CA GLU A 229 -20.29 3.60 12.80
C GLU A 229 -18.87 3.75 12.25
N GLN A 230 -18.04 2.71 12.41
CA GLN A 230 -16.66 2.73 11.91
C GLN A 230 -16.60 2.82 10.38
N VAL A 231 -17.54 2.19 9.68
CA VAL A 231 -17.66 2.30 8.22
C VAL A 231 -18.12 3.70 7.81
N ARG A 232 -19.02 4.33 8.56
CA ARG A 232 -19.41 5.73 8.36
C ARG A 232 -18.24 6.68 8.56
N GLU A 233 -17.47 6.52 9.65
CA GLU A 233 -16.26 7.31 9.90
C GLU A 233 -15.22 7.12 8.79
N MET A 234 -15.05 5.88 8.31
CA MET A 234 -14.16 5.57 7.19
C MET A 234 -14.57 6.31 5.91
N PHE A 235 -15.88 6.41 5.64
CA PHE A 235 -16.42 7.16 4.52
C PHE A 235 -16.23 8.68 4.69
N ALA A 236 -16.49 9.20 5.90
CA ALA A 236 -16.33 10.62 6.24
C ALA A 236 -14.87 11.10 6.18
N ALA A 237 -13.90 10.22 6.45
CA ALA A 237 -12.46 10.53 6.40
C ALA A 237 -11.94 10.96 5.01
N GLY A 238 -12.75 10.85 3.95
CA GLY A 238 -12.71 11.80 2.84
C GLY A 238 -11.62 11.59 1.78
N THR A 239 -11.12 10.37 1.53
CA THR A 239 -10.43 10.04 0.26
C THR A 239 -11.34 9.18 -0.60
N GLU A 240 -11.28 9.34 -1.94
CA GLU A 240 -12.12 8.58 -2.87
C GLU A 240 -11.98 7.06 -2.67
N GLY A 241 -10.74 6.57 -2.54
CA GLY A 241 -10.48 5.15 -2.30
C GLY A 241 -11.10 4.61 -1.00
N ARG A 242 -11.08 5.39 0.09
CA ARG A 242 -11.72 4.98 1.36
C ARG A 242 -13.24 5.00 1.28
N ARG A 243 -13.82 5.99 0.60
CA ARG A 243 -15.27 6.06 0.37
C ARG A 243 -15.74 4.85 -0.44
N VAL A 244 -15.00 4.49 -1.48
CA VAL A 244 -15.29 3.30 -2.28
C VAL A 244 -15.11 2.01 -1.47
N GLN A 245 -14.08 1.90 -0.63
CA GLN A 245 -13.91 0.74 0.27
C GLN A 245 -15.05 0.63 1.28
N ALA A 246 -15.49 1.74 1.88
CA ALA A 246 -16.65 1.77 2.76
C ALA A 246 -17.91 1.28 2.02
N LEU A 247 -18.17 1.79 0.81
CA LEU A 247 -19.28 1.32 -0.03
C LEU A 247 -19.13 -0.17 -0.39
N ALA A 248 -17.91 -0.69 -0.57
CA ALA A 248 -17.65 -2.10 -0.81
C ALA A 248 -17.94 -2.98 0.43
N LEU A 249 -17.60 -2.50 1.63
CA LEU A 249 -17.97 -3.14 2.90
C LEU A 249 -19.50 -3.22 3.05
N MET A 250 -20.20 -2.12 2.78
CA MET A 250 -21.68 -2.07 2.81
C MET A 250 -22.32 -3.02 1.79
N GLN A 251 -21.70 -3.20 0.61
CA GLN A 251 -22.15 -4.18 -0.39
C GLN A 251 -21.96 -5.63 0.08
N GLY A 252 -20.88 -5.92 0.81
CA GLY A 252 -20.57 -7.27 1.29
C GLY A 252 -21.40 -7.68 2.50
N ASP A 253 -21.63 -6.73 3.40
CA ASP A 253 -22.51 -6.88 4.56
C ASP A 253 -23.46 -5.67 4.70
N PRO A 254 -24.76 -5.81 4.33
CA PRO A 254 -25.72 -4.72 4.46
C PRO A 254 -26.01 -4.31 5.91
N ALA A 255 -25.55 -5.05 6.93
CA ALA A 255 -25.63 -4.60 8.32
C ALA A 255 -24.65 -3.46 8.64
N LEU A 256 -23.60 -3.29 7.83
CA LEU A 256 -22.63 -2.19 7.92
C LEU A 256 -23.07 -0.94 7.14
N ALA A 257 -24.21 -1.02 6.44
CA ALA A 257 -24.68 0.04 5.56
C ALA A 257 -25.19 1.24 6.36
N ASP A 258 -24.72 2.42 5.97
CA ASP A 258 -25.22 3.71 6.43
C ASP A 258 -25.91 4.41 5.26
N LEU A 259 -27.23 4.62 5.38
CA LEU A 259 -28.03 5.13 4.25
C LEU A 259 -27.59 6.54 3.85
N ASP A 260 -27.32 7.42 4.81
CA ASP A 260 -26.97 8.81 4.51
C ASP A 260 -25.62 8.89 3.76
N SER A 261 -24.63 8.05 4.12
CA SER A 261 -23.38 7.90 3.37
C SER A 261 -23.60 7.42 1.93
N VAL A 262 -24.50 6.44 1.73
CA VAL A 262 -24.83 5.91 0.40
C VAL A 262 -25.52 6.97 -0.46
N LEU A 263 -26.46 7.74 0.11
CA LEU A 263 -27.13 8.83 -0.60
C LEU A 263 -26.17 9.95 -0.95
N GLU A 264 -25.28 10.34 -0.04
CA GLU A 264 -24.24 11.34 -0.30
C GLU A 264 -23.34 10.92 -1.47
N ALA A 265 -22.93 9.65 -1.54
CA ALA A 265 -22.12 9.15 -2.66
C ALA A 265 -22.88 9.04 -3.99
N ILE A 266 -24.23 8.97 -3.97
CA ILE A 266 -25.05 9.01 -5.18
C ILE A 266 -25.23 10.46 -5.65
N GLU A 267 -25.48 11.37 -4.71
CA GLU A 267 -25.82 12.77 -5.00
C GLU A 267 -24.60 13.64 -5.31
N HIS A 268 -23.51 13.45 -4.55
CA HIS A 268 -22.27 14.22 -4.63
C HIS A 268 -21.05 13.29 -4.80
N PRO A 269 -21.01 12.47 -5.87
CA PRO A 269 -19.90 11.56 -6.11
C PRO A 269 -18.61 12.33 -6.43
N ARG A 270 -17.46 11.80 -6.02
CA ARG A 270 -16.15 12.32 -6.45
C ARG A 270 -15.72 11.77 -7.80
N SER A 271 -16.24 10.60 -8.17
CA SER A 271 -16.01 9.99 -9.48
C SER A 271 -17.19 9.13 -9.94
N ALA A 272 -17.20 8.81 -11.23
CA ALA A 272 -18.15 7.84 -11.78
C ALA A 272 -18.03 6.45 -11.13
N PHE A 273 -16.83 6.06 -10.73
CA PHE A 273 -16.55 4.78 -10.08
C PHE A 273 -17.18 4.72 -8.68
N GLU A 274 -17.04 5.80 -7.89
CA GLU A 274 -17.71 5.93 -6.60
C GLU A 274 -19.23 5.86 -6.74
N GLN A 275 -19.80 6.65 -7.67
CA GLN A 275 -21.25 6.69 -7.88
C GLN A 275 -21.80 5.31 -8.27
N TYR A 276 -21.06 4.56 -9.10
CA TYR A 276 -21.42 3.19 -9.49
C TYR A 276 -21.48 2.24 -8.28
N HIS A 277 -20.48 2.29 -7.40
CA HIS A 277 -20.47 1.46 -6.20
C HIS A 277 -21.49 1.89 -5.15
N ALA A 278 -21.84 3.18 -5.09
CA ALA A 278 -22.92 3.67 -4.25
C ALA A 278 -24.28 3.12 -4.72
N LEU A 279 -24.54 3.11 -6.02
CA LEU A 279 -25.74 2.50 -6.60
C LEU A 279 -25.81 0.99 -6.33
N LEU A 280 -24.69 0.28 -6.40
CA LEU A 280 -24.64 -1.14 -6.02
C LEU A 280 -24.96 -1.37 -4.54
N ALA A 281 -24.43 -0.54 -3.65
CA ALA A 281 -24.73 -0.60 -2.21
C ALA A 281 -26.23 -0.31 -1.96
N ALA A 282 -26.77 0.74 -2.57
CA ALA A 282 -28.19 1.11 -2.53
C ALA A 282 -29.10 -0.04 -2.98
N ARG A 283 -28.75 -0.71 -4.08
CA ARG A 283 -29.49 -1.88 -4.57
C ARG A 283 -29.49 -3.04 -3.58
N GLY A 284 -28.37 -3.30 -2.92
CA GLY A 284 -28.28 -4.33 -1.87
C GLY A 284 -29.09 -4.00 -0.62
N LEU A 285 -29.23 -2.71 -0.32
CA LEU A 285 -29.96 -2.19 0.84
C LEU A 285 -31.48 -2.12 0.62
N ALA A 286 -31.91 -1.98 -0.64
CA ALA A 286 -33.30 -1.79 -1.06
C ALA A 286 -34.33 -2.68 -0.35
N SER A 287 -34.05 -3.97 -0.16
CA SER A 287 -34.99 -4.93 0.44
C SER A 287 -35.09 -4.85 1.97
N ARG A 288 -34.24 -4.04 2.62
CA ARG A 288 -34.16 -3.93 4.08
C ARG A 288 -34.63 -2.56 4.60
N LEU A 289 -34.87 -1.60 3.71
CA LEU A 289 -35.25 -0.25 4.08
C LEU A 289 -36.74 -0.18 4.45
N ALA A 290 -37.05 0.58 5.50
CA ALA A 290 -38.41 1.00 5.79
C ALA A 290 -38.94 1.95 4.69
N ALA A 291 -40.26 2.05 4.54
CA ALA A 291 -40.91 2.80 3.46
C ALA A 291 -40.40 4.25 3.33
N ALA A 292 -40.25 4.97 4.45
CA ALA A 292 -39.74 6.35 4.44
C ALA A 292 -38.27 6.44 3.96
N ALA A 293 -37.42 5.51 4.37
CA ALA A 293 -36.01 5.46 3.98
C ALA A 293 -35.85 5.04 2.51
N TRP A 294 -36.68 4.11 2.05
CA TRP A 294 -36.80 3.72 0.66
C TRP A 294 -37.20 4.91 -0.22
N GLN A 295 -38.21 5.69 0.21
CA GLN A 295 -38.67 6.86 -0.54
C GLN A 295 -37.54 7.89 -0.72
N ARG A 296 -36.77 8.19 0.34
CA ARG A 296 -35.61 9.08 0.26
C ARG A 296 -34.59 8.61 -0.79
N MET A 297 -34.30 7.31 -0.81
CA MET A 297 -33.39 6.73 -1.79
C MET A 297 -33.94 6.81 -3.21
N ARG A 298 -35.24 6.54 -3.38
CA ARG A 298 -35.92 6.63 -4.68
C ARG A 298 -35.90 8.04 -5.25
N ASP A 299 -36.14 9.04 -4.40
CA ASP A 299 -36.16 10.45 -4.82
C ASP A 299 -34.74 10.93 -5.19
N THR A 300 -33.73 10.53 -4.41
CA THR A 300 -32.32 10.84 -4.71
C THR A 300 -31.84 10.22 -6.03
N VAL A 301 -32.14 8.94 -6.27
CA VAL A 301 -31.77 8.24 -7.52
C VAL A 301 -32.51 8.82 -8.72
N SER A 302 -33.80 9.10 -8.57
CA SER A 302 -34.62 9.74 -9.62
C SER A 302 -34.08 11.13 -9.99
N ALA A 303 -33.72 11.94 -8.99
CA ALA A 303 -33.15 13.28 -9.22
C ALA A 303 -31.83 13.20 -10.01
N GLN A 304 -30.97 12.23 -9.69
CA GLN A 304 -29.70 12.05 -10.39
C GLN A 304 -29.86 11.59 -11.85
N LEU A 305 -30.94 10.88 -12.20
CA LEU A 305 -31.21 10.49 -13.60
C LEU A 305 -31.63 11.67 -14.50
N VAL A 306 -32.23 12.71 -13.91
CA VAL A 306 -32.72 13.89 -14.66
C VAL A 306 -31.80 15.10 -14.55
N ALA A 307 -30.84 15.09 -13.63
CA ALA A 307 -29.92 16.21 -13.43
C ALA A 307 -28.95 16.39 -14.62
N PRO A 308 -28.72 17.62 -15.12
CA PRO A 308 -27.84 17.90 -16.25
C PRO A 308 -26.39 17.42 -16.10
N GLY A 309 -25.91 17.26 -14.87
CA GLY A 309 -24.58 16.71 -14.53
C GLY A 309 -24.65 15.43 -13.70
N GLY A 310 -25.81 14.77 -13.67
CA GLY A 310 -26.04 13.56 -12.89
C GLY A 310 -25.60 12.28 -13.62
N ILE A 311 -26.41 11.23 -13.52
CA ILE A 311 -26.12 9.93 -14.11
C ILE A 311 -26.34 9.98 -15.63
N PRO A 312 -25.32 9.72 -16.47
CA PRO A 312 -25.48 9.77 -17.92
C PRO A 312 -26.43 8.69 -18.45
N TYR A 313 -27.30 9.06 -19.38
CA TYR A 313 -28.21 8.14 -20.06
C TYR A 313 -27.46 7.04 -20.81
N GLY A 314 -27.97 5.81 -20.75
CA GLY A 314 -27.39 4.64 -21.42
C GLY A 314 -26.09 4.12 -20.80
N SER A 315 -25.72 4.57 -19.61
CA SER A 315 -24.55 4.08 -18.87
C SER A 315 -24.90 2.91 -17.94
N ASP A 316 -23.89 2.14 -17.50
CA ASP A 316 -24.08 1.09 -16.49
C ASP A 316 -24.69 1.64 -15.19
N ARG A 317 -24.38 2.90 -14.86
CA ARG A 317 -24.97 3.63 -13.72
C ARG A 317 -26.46 3.92 -13.94
N SER A 318 -26.88 4.36 -15.14
CA SER A 318 -28.30 4.60 -15.42
C SER A 318 -29.09 3.29 -15.38
N TRP A 319 -28.52 2.20 -15.91
CA TRP A 319 -29.13 0.88 -15.83
C TRP A 319 -29.30 0.38 -14.39
N LEU A 320 -28.31 0.61 -13.52
CA LEU A 320 -28.43 0.27 -12.09
C LEU A 320 -29.48 1.12 -11.39
N ALA A 321 -29.51 2.44 -11.67
CA ALA A 321 -30.49 3.36 -11.11
C ALA A 321 -31.92 2.96 -11.50
N GLU A 322 -32.17 2.69 -12.78
CA GLU A 322 -33.46 2.20 -13.27
C GLU A 322 -33.87 0.88 -12.59
N LYS A 323 -32.93 -0.04 -12.39
CA LYS A 323 -33.20 -1.30 -11.67
C LYS A 323 -33.55 -1.12 -10.20
N ILE A 324 -32.99 -0.11 -9.54
CA ILE A 324 -33.36 0.24 -8.16
C ILE A 324 -34.80 0.75 -8.18
N LEU A 325 -35.13 1.68 -9.08
CA LEU A 325 -36.46 2.29 -9.17
C LEU A 325 -37.55 1.27 -9.55
N ALA A 326 -37.29 0.39 -10.52
CA ALA A 326 -38.26 -0.62 -10.98
C ALA A 326 -38.64 -1.65 -9.92
N ARG A 327 -37.83 -1.81 -8.86
CA ARG A 327 -38.14 -2.73 -7.75
C ARG A 327 -39.31 -2.23 -6.88
N ALA A 328 -39.63 -0.92 -6.93
CA ALA A 328 -40.75 -0.33 -6.22
C ALA A 328 -42.12 -0.86 -6.68
N ASP A 329 -42.23 -1.29 -7.95
CA ASP A 329 -43.50 -1.72 -8.53
C ASP A 329 -43.88 -3.17 -8.14
N THR A 330 -43.06 -3.85 -7.34
CA THR A 330 -43.23 -5.28 -6.99
C THR A 330 -43.18 -5.60 -5.49
N ALA A 331 -43.01 -4.59 -4.63
CA ALA A 331 -43.11 -4.81 -3.18
C ALA A 331 -44.60 -4.87 -2.79
N PRO A 332 -45.05 -5.89 -2.02
CA PRO A 332 -46.43 -5.94 -1.56
C PRO A 332 -46.68 -4.72 -0.66
N ALA A 333 -47.72 -3.97 -0.99
CA ALA A 333 -48.27 -2.92 -0.14
C ALA A 333 -48.53 -3.48 1.27
N ASP A 334 -48.32 -2.61 2.25
CA ASP A 334 -48.37 -2.86 3.68
C ASP A 334 -49.40 -3.89 4.17
N GLY A 335 -49.04 -4.56 5.25
CA GLY A 335 -49.94 -5.37 6.07
C GLY A 335 -51.16 -4.57 6.50
N ALA A 336 -52.22 -4.68 5.71
CA ALA A 336 -53.56 -4.33 6.13
C ALA A 336 -53.95 -5.28 7.28
N ALA A 337 -54.32 -4.68 8.42
CA ALA A 337 -54.85 -5.38 9.57
C ALA A 337 -55.98 -6.34 9.14
N PRO A 338 -56.04 -7.57 9.67
CA PRO A 338 -57.14 -8.47 9.35
C PRO A 338 -58.45 -7.91 9.93
N PRO A 339 -59.57 -7.98 9.19
CA PRO A 339 -60.86 -7.54 9.71
C PRO A 339 -61.29 -8.45 10.87
N ALA A 340 -61.82 -7.81 11.91
CA ALA A 340 -62.33 -8.47 13.10
C ALA A 340 -63.56 -9.33 12.79
N GLY A 341 -63.53 -10.59 13.27
CA GLY A 341 -64.68 -11.29 13.83
C GLY A 341 -65.53 -12.19 12.91
N ALA A 342 -65.50 -13.50 13.18
CA ALA A 342 -66.70 -14.35 13.31
C ALA A 342 -66.31 -15.72 13.93
N PRO A 343 -67.21 -16.38 14.69
CA PRO A 343 -66.83 -17.32 15.76
C PRO A 343 -66.61 -18.77 15.30
N ALA A 344 -65.85 -19.50 16.12
CA ALA A 344 -65.52 -20.91 15.95
C ALA A 344 -66.76 -21.82 16.07
N VAL A 345 -66.88 -22.77 15.14
CA VAL A 345 -67.81 -23.92 15.20
C VAL A 345 -67.00 -25.18 15.55
N PRO A 346 -67.48 -26.09 16.42
CA PRO A 346 -66.65 -27.16 16.99
C PRO A 346 -66.43 -28.32 15.99
N GLN A 347 -65.22 -28.90 16.04
CA GLN A 347 -64.88 -30.14 15.34
C GLN A 347 -65.75 -31.31 15.80
N GLN A 348 -66.48 -31.93 14.87
CA GLN A 348 -67.06 -33.26 15.05
C GLN A 348 -66.07 -34.33 14.59
N SER A 349 -65.72 -35.20 15.53
CA SER A 349 -65.03 -36.47 15.37
C SER A 349 -65.77 -37.42 14.41
N SER A 350 -65.07 -38.03 13.46
CA SER A 350 -65.52 -39.21 12.72
C SER A 350 -64.88 -40.48 13.28
N PRO A 351 -65.62 -41.60 13.42
CA PRO A 351 -65.07 -42.84 13.94
C PRO A 351 -64.43 -43.70 12.84
N THR A 352 -63.50 -44.53 13.31
CA THR A 352 -62.83 -45.67 12.68
C THR A 352 -63.75 -46.61 11.92
N GLY A 353 -63.28 -47.03 10.74
CA GLY A 353 -63.52 -48.34 10.11
C GLY A 353 -62.18 -48.94 9.72
#